data_AF-A0A261CI65-F1
#
_entry.id   AF-A0A261CI65-F1
#
_cell.length_a   1.000
_cell.length_b   1.000
_cell.length_c   1.000
_cell.angle_alpha   90.00
_cell.angle_beta   90.00
_cell.angle_gamma   90.00
#
_symmetry.space_group_name_H-M   'P 1'
#
loop_
_entity.id
_entity.type
_entity.pdbx_description
1 polymer ?
#
loop_
_entity_poly.entity_id
_entity_poly.type
_entity_poly.pdbx_seq_one_letter_code
_entity_poly.pdbx_strand_id
1 'polypeptide(L)'
;MANPLRLNGKNLCDAALDVLHNLRVHLIARMNIEREKPGGTRRQTFRALRAQLKSVIEFIRVGQLPFTPLRMLRLYQGCINNELRPIPYD
;
A
#
# COMPACT_ATOMS: atom_id res chain seq x y z
N MET A 1 0.52 -20.79 32.01
CA MET A 1 1.55 -20.27 31.09
C MET A 1 0.85 -19.59 29.92
N ALA A 2 1.02 -18.27 29.75
CA ALA A 2 0.41 -17.55 28.64
C ALA A 2 1.09 -17.99 27.34
N ASN A 3 0.30 -18.42 26.35
CA ASN A 3 0.81 -18.83 25.05
C ASN A 3 1.51 -17.61 24.40
N PRO A 4 2.85 -17.64 24.17
CA PRO A 4 3.61 -16.46 23.73
C PRO A 4 3.22 -15.99 22.31
N LEU A 5 2.35 -16.74 21.61
CA LEU A 5 1.78 -16.40 20.32
C LEU A 5 0.45 -15.65 20.39
N ARG A 6 -0.07 -15.32 21.58
CA ARG A 6 -1.15 -14.33 21.73
C ARG A 6 -0.61 -12.90 21.58
N LEU A 7 0.11 -12.65 20.49
CA LEU A 7 0.16 -11.32 19.90
C LEU A 7 -1.27 -11.00 19.46
N ASN A 8 -1.70 -9.73 19.51
CA ASN A 8 -2.96 -9.27 18.90
C ASN A 8 -2.87 -9.36 17.36
N GLY A 9 -2.49 -10.54 16.85
CA GLY A 9 -1.51 -10.75 15.81
C GLY A 9 -2.03 -10.27 14.48
N LYS A 10 -1.78 -9.02 14.13
CA LYS A 10 -2.02 -8.47 12.81
C LYS A 10 -0.97 -9.01 11.83
N ASN A 11 -1.25 -8.97 10.52
CA ASN A 11 -0.25 -9.33 9.52
C ASN A 11 0.90 -8.33 9.43
N LEU A 12 0.66 -7.05 9.78
CA LEU A 12 1.69 -6.03 9.84
C LEU A 12 1.76 -5.41 11.24
N CYS A 13 2.97 -5.02 11.65
CA CYS A 13 3.17 -4.21 12.84
C CYS A 13 2.64 -2.78 12.60
N ASP A 14 2.32 -2.06 13.68
CA ASP A 14 1.74 -0.73 13.58
C ASP A 14 2.68 0.26 12.85
N ALA A 15 4.00 0.15 13.04
CA ALA A 15 4.97 0.97 12.28
C ALA A 15 4.90 0.76 10.76
N ALA A 16 4.70 -0.48 10.29
CA ALA A 16 4.53 -0.75 8.86
C ALA A 16 3.20 -0.20 8.33
N LEU A 17 2.13 -0.26 9.15
CA LEU A 17 0.84 0.34 8.81
C LEU A 17 0.93 1.86 8.70
N ASP A 18 1.65 2.52 9.61
CA ASP A 18 1.85 3.97 9.60
C ASP A 18 2.59 4.43 8.33
N VAL A 19 3.64 3.69 7.93
CA VAL A 19 4.36 3.97 6.67
C VAL A 19 3.42 3.83 5.46
N LEU A 20 2.59 2.78 5.42
CA LEU A 20 1.62 2.61 4.33
C LEU A 20 0.53 3.69 4.33
N HIS A 21 0.08 4.15 5.51
CA HIS A 21 -0.84 5.27 5.63
C HIS A 21 -0.25 6.57 5.10
N ASN A 22 1.01 6.87 5.44
CA ASN A 22 1.72 8.03 4.90
C ASN A 22 1.89 7.93 3.38
N LEU A 23 2.24 6.75 2.87
CA LEU A 23 2.34 6.52 1.43
C LEU A 23 0.98 6.70 0.73
N ARG A 24 -0.12 6.21 1.32
CA ARG A 24 -1.47 6.44 0.81
C ARG A 24 -1.78 7.92 0.67
N VAL A 25 -1.52 8.71 1.70
CA VAL A 25 -1.75 10.17 1.69
C VAL A 25 -0.91 10.84 0.61
N HIS A 26 0.38 10.49 0.53
CA HIS A 26 1.29 11.00 -0.49
C HIS A 26 0.82 10.70 -1.92
N LEU A 27 0.37 9.47 -2.19
CA LEU A 27 -0.14 9.07 -3.50
C LEU A 27 -1.40 9.84 -3.89
N ILE A 28 -2.33 10.05 -2.95
CA ILE A 28 -3.54 10.85 -3.19
C ILE A 28 -3.16 12.30 -3.54
N ALA A 29 -2.25 12.90 -2.78
CA ALA A 29 -1.78 14.26 -3.06
C ALA A 29 -1.16 14.36 -4.46
N ARG A 30 -0.28 13.41 -4.83
CA ARG A 30 0.30 13.36 -6.19
C ARG A 30 -0.75 13.15 -7.27
N MET A 31 -1.74 12.29 -7.05
CA MET A 31 -2.83 12.08 -8.02
C MET A 31 -3.64 13.35 -8.24
N ASN A 32 -3.90 14.13 -7.19
CA ASN A 32 -4.62 15.40 -7.32
C ASN A 32 -3.81 16.39 -8.16
N ILE A 33 -2.49 16.49 -7.94
CA ILE A 33 -1.61 17.34 -8.77
C ILE A 33 -1.62 16.87 -10.23
N GLU A 34 -1.44 15.57 -10.49
CA GLU A 34 -1.45 15.02 -11.85
C GLU A 34 -2.79 15.19 -12.58
N ARG A 35 -3.90 15.18 -11.83
CA ARG A 35 -5.24 15.38 -12.39
C ARG A 35 -5.40 16.77 -13.01
N GLU A 36 -4.79 17.79 -12.41
CA GLU A 36 -4.85 19.18 -12.89
C GLU A 36 -3.90 19.46 -14.07
N LYS A 37 -2.94 18.56 -14.36
CA LYS A 37 -2.04 18.69 -15.51
C LYS A 37 -2.77 18.44 -16.85
N PRO A 38 -2.28 18.98 -17.98
CA PRO A 38 -2.77 18.62 -19.30
C PRO A 38 -2.73 17.09 -19.52
N GLY A 39 -3.86 16.55 -19.98
CA GLY A 39 -4.08 15.10 -20.11
C GLY A 39 -4.57 14.40 -18.85
N GLY A 40 -4.46 15.03 -17.67
CA GLY A 40 -5.04 14.61 -16.39
C GLY A 40 -5.00 13.11 -16.14
N THR A 41 -6.18 12.49 -16.04
CA THR A 41 -6.35 11.06 -15.75
C THR A 41 -5.89 10.11 -16.86
N ARG A 42 -5.62 10.62 -18.06
CA ARG A 42 -5.12 9.84 -19.20
C ARG A 42 -3.60 9.65 -19.17
N ARG A 43 -2.87 10.47 -18.40
CA ARG A 43 -1.41 10.38 -18.24
C ARG A 43 -1.01 9.01 -17.66
N GLN A 44 0.10 8.46 -18.14
CA GLN A 44 0.64 7.19 -17.65
C GLN A 44 0.97 7.27 -16.15
N THR A 45 1.51 8.39 -15.69
CA THR A 45 1.83 8.65 -14.29
C THR A 45 0.60 8.65 -13.40
N PHE A 46 -0.52 9.26 -13.83
CA PHE A 46 -1.78 9.17 -13.08
C PHE A 46 -2.26 7.71 -12.95
N ARG A 47 -2.18 6.93 -14.04
CA ARG A 47 -2.58 5.50 -14.02
C ARG A 47 -1.68 4.67 -13.11
N ALA A 48 -0.37 4.94 -13.14
CA ALA A 48 0.60 4.29 -12.26
C ALA A 48 0.32 4.62 -10.78
N LEU A 49 0.11 5.90 -10.46
CA LEU A 49 -0.23 6.35 -9.10
C LEU A 49 -1.52 5.70 -8.60
N ARG A 50 -2.55 5.62 -9.46
CA ARG A 50 -3.82 4.96 -9.14
C ARG A 50 -3.65 3.47 -8.87
N ALA A 51 -2.84 2.78 -9.66
CA ALA A 51 -2.56 1.36 -9.48
C ALA A 51 -1.84 1.11 -8.15
N GLN A 52 -0.79 1.89 -7.86
CA GLN A 52 -0.05 1.79 -6.61
C GLN A 52 -0.91 2.15 -5.39
N LEU A 53 -1.77 3.18 -5.49
CA LEU A 53 -2.71 3.53 -4.43
C LEU A 53 -3.67 2.37 -4.11
N LYS A 54 -4.16 1.65 -5.13
CA LYS A 54 -5.01 0.47 -4.95
C LYS A 54 -4.28 -0.63 -4.17
N SER A 55 -3.03 -0.90 -4.53
CA SER A 55 -2.18 -1.86 -3.81
C SER A 55 -1.93 -1.47 -2.37
N VAL A 56 -1.57 -0.20 -2.11
CA VAL A 56 -1.34 0.31 -0.75
C VAL A 56 -2.59 0.16 0.13
N ILE A 57 -3.77 0.49 -0.40
CA ILE A 57 -5.04 0.32 0.33
C ILE A 57 -5.26 -1.16 0.70
N GLU A 58 -4.98 -2.07 -0.23
CA GLU A 58 -5.10 -3.51 0.02
C GLU A 58 -4.08 -4.00 1.06
N PHE A 59 -2.84 -3.51 1.03
CA PHE A 59 -1.83 -3.88 2.02
C PHE A 59 -2.18 -3.39 3.41
N ILE A 60 -2.70 -2.17 3.55
CA ILE A 60 -3.22 -1.67 4.83
C ILE A 60 -4.35 -2.58 5.32
N ARG A 61 -5.32 -2.88 4.44
CA ARG A 61 -6.47 -3.73 4.78
C ARG A 61 -6.02 -5.11 5.27
N VAL A 62 -5.17 -5.79 4.52
CA VAL A 62 -4.66 -7.13 4.87
C VAL A 62 -3.74 -7.05 6.10
N GLY A 63 -2.93 -6.01 6.20
CA GLY A 63 -2.01 -5.75 7.30
C GLY A 63 -2.72 -5.61 8.65
N GLN A 64 -3.90 -4.99 8.69
CA GLN A 64 -4.71 -4.83 9.90
C GLN A 64 -5.48 -6.09 10.32
N LEU A 65 -5.64 -7.08 9.43
CA LEU A 65 -6.34 -8.32 9.75
C LEU A 65 -5.46 -9.25 10.61
N PRO A 66 -6.08 -10.17 11.36
CA PRO A 66 -5.35 -11.22 12.06
C PRO A 66 -4.41 -12.00 11.14
N PHE A 67 -3.31 -12.46 11.70
CA PHE A 67 -2.22 -13.13 11.04
C PHE A 67 -2.71 -14.45 10.48
N THR A 68 -2.47 -14.65 9.19
CA THR A 68 -2.52 -15.99 8.59
C THR A 68 -1.40 -16.09 7.56
N PRO A 69 -0.78 -17.27 7.36
CA PRO A 69 0.25 -17.46 6.33
C PRO A 69 -0.20 -17.02 4.94
N LEU A 70 -1.49 -17.24 4.59
CA LEU A 70 -2.06 -16.83 3.31
C LEU A 70 -2.12 -15.30 3.14
N ARG A 71 -2.43 -14.56 4.21
CA ARG A 71 -2.48 -13.09 4.18
C ARG A 71 -1.08 -12.51 4.08
N MET A 72 -0.11 -13.07 4.81
CA MET A 72 1.30 -12.72 4.67
C MET A 72 1.83 -13.00 3.27
N LEU A 73 1.46 -14.15 2.67
CA LEU A 73 1.87 -14.48 1.31
C LEU A 73 1.37 -13.44 0.30
N ARG A 74 0.14 -12.93 0.45
CA ARG A 74 -0.39 -11.86 -0.41
C ARG A 74 0.42 -10.56 -0.28
N LEU A 75 0.79 -10.17 0.94
CA LEU A 75 1.66 -9.00 1.16
C LEU A 75 3.03 -9.20 0.51
N TYR A 76 3.62 -10.40 0.66
CA TYR A 76 4.91 -10.75 0.08
C TYR A 76 4.89 -10.78 -1.46
N GLN A 77 3.83 -11.32 -2.06
CA GLN A 77 3.61 -11.28 -3.51
C GLN A 77 3.55 -9.84 -4.03
N GLY A 78 2.91 -8.94 -3.29
CA GLY A 78 2.89 -7.52 -3.60
C GLY A 78 4.28 -6.88 -3.66
N CYS A 79 5.17 -7.28 -2.75
CA CYS A 79 6.59 -6.87 -2.77
C CYS A 79 7.32 -7.43 -4.01
N ILE A 80 7.15 -8.72 -4.31
CA ILE A 80 7.76 -9.36 -5.51
C ILE A 80 7.30 -8.68 -6.80
N ASN A 81 6.01 -8.35 -6.88
CA ASN A 81 5.41 -7.69 -8.04
C ASN A 81 5.79 -6.21 -8.18
N ASN A 82 6.62 -5.67 -7.28
CA ASN A 82 7.07 -4.28 -7.27
C ASN A 82 5.90 -3.28 -7.27
N GLU A 83 4.83 -3.59 -6.54
CA GLU A 83 3.64 -2.75 -6.48
C GLU A 83 3.91 -1.39 -5.82
N LEU A 84 4.96 -1.32 -4.99
CA LEU A 84 5.42 -0.10 -4.28
C LEU A 84 6.65 0.57 -4.92
N ARG A 85 6.96 0.28 -6.19
CA ARG A 85 8.10 0.90 -6.88
C ARG A 85 7.95 2.43 -6.99
N PRO A 86 9.05 3.21 -6.95
CA PRO A 86 9.00 4.64 -7.18
C PRO A 86 8.35 4.98 -8.53
N ILE A 87 7.44 5.95 -8.52
CA ILE A 87 6.83 6.50 -9.74
C ILE A 87 7.48 7.87 -10.00
N PRO A 88 8.10 8.09 -11.17
CA PRO A 88 8.80 9.33 -11.48
C PRO A 88 7.88 10.55 -11.44
N TYR A 89 8.48 11.72 -11.24
CA TYR A 89 7.80 13.00 -11.42
C TYR A 89 7.95 13.39 -12.88
N ASP A 90 6.83 13.41 -13.60
CA ASP A 90 6.77 13.95 -14.96
C ASP A 90 6.71 15.48 -14.97
#